data_AF-A0A117KNS0-F1
#
_entry.id   AF-A0A117KNS0-F1
#
_cell.length_a   1.000
_cell.length_b   1.000
_cell.length_c   1.000
_cell.angle_alpha   90.00
_cell.angle_beta   90.00
_cell.angle_gamma   90.00
#
_symmetry.space_group_name_H-M   'P 1'
#
loop_
_entity.id
_entity.type
_entity.pdbx_description
1 polymer ?
#
loop_
_entity_poly.entity_id
_entity_poly.type
_entity_poly.pdbx_seq_one_letter_code
_entity_poly.pdbx_strand_id
1 'polypeptide(L)' 'PLGKGRRLKFYYVTQTGTNPPEFVFFVNEPKEIKPSYKRFLENRLRKLFNLEMVPLKIYFRARS' A
#
# COMPACT_ATOMS: atom_id res chain seq x y z
N PRO A 1 1.60 3.42 -12.59
CA PRO A 1 1.44 4.83 -12.14
C PRO A 1 2.75 5.62 -12.30
N LEU A 2 2.64 6.82 -12.88
CA LEU A 2 3.74 7.79 -12.97
C LEU A 2 3.52 8.84 -11.88
N GLY A 3 4.53 9.05 -11.04
CA GLY A 3 4.62 10.18 -10.10
C GLY A 3 5.57 11.20 -10.68
N LYS A 4 5.10 12.42 -11.00
CA LYS A 4 5.88 13.51 -11.64
C LYS A 4 6.92 13.06 -12.67
N GLY A 5 6.53 12.18 -13.60
CA GLY A 5 7.41 11.69 -14.68
C GLY A 5 8.36 10.54 -14.31
N ARG A 6 8.41 10.11 -13.04
CA ARG A 6 9.17 8.92 -12.59
C ARG A 6 8.23 7.73 -12.37
N ARG A 7 8.69 6.53 -12.73
CA ARG A 7 7.95 5.29 -12.48
C ARG A 7 7.93 4.99 -10.98
N LEU A 8 6.74 4.78 -10.43
CA LEU A 8 6.60 4.25 -9.06
C LEU A 8 7.01 2.77 -9.07
N LYS A 9 8.05 2.45 -8.30
CA LYS A 9 8.56 1.09 -8.11
C LYS A 9 8.16 0.62 -6.71
N PHE A 10 7.42 -0.49 -6.67
CA PHE A 10 7.11 -1.22 -5.45
C PHE A 10 8.17 -2.30 -5.29
N TYR A 11 8.87 -2.30 -4.15
CA TYR A 11 9.92 -3.27 -3.87
C TYR A 11 9.35 -4.50 -3.20
N TYR A 12 8.68 -4.30 -2.08
CA TYR A 12 8.05 -5.36 -1.29
C TYR A 12 6.98 -4.75 -0.38
N VAL A 13 6.18 -5.63 0.20
CA VAL A 13 5.16 -5.31 1.19
C VAL A 13 5.33 -6.25 2.38
N THR A 14 5.12 -5.74 3.59
CA THR A 14 5.13 -6.55 4.81
C THR A 14 3.92 -6.22 5.67
N GLN A 15 3.42 -7.22 6.40
CA GLN A 15 2.40 -7.04 7.41
C GLN A 15 3.09 -6.67 8.74
N THR A 16 2.83 -5.46 9.25
CA THR A 16 3.44 -4.95 10.49
C THR A 16 2.52 -5.06 11.70
N GLY A 17 1.24 -5.35 11.49
CA GLY A 17 0.25 -5.48 12.55
C GLY A 17 -0.89 -6.42 12.15
N THR A 18 -1.59 -6.97 13.15
CA THR A 18 -2.60 -8.02 12.97
C THR A 18 -4.00 -7.61 13.39
N ASN A 19 -4.17 -6.71 14.37
CA ASN A 19 -5.48 -6.25 14.82
C ASN A 19 -5.50 -4.72 15.09
N PRO A 20 -5.82 -3.88 14.08
CA PRO A 20 -6.21 -4.25 12.72
C PRO A 20 -5.02 -4.71 11.87
N PRO A 21 -5.24 -5.47 10.77
CA PRO A 21 -4.19 -5.79 9.81
C PRO A 21 -3.54 -4.52 9.26
N GLU A 22 -2.22 -4.43 9.37
CA GLU A 22 -1.44 -3.27 8.90
C GLU A 22 -0.43 -3.71 7.86
N PHE A 23 -0.45 -3.07 6.69
CA PHE A 23 0.48 -3.34 5.60
C PHE A 23 1.34 -2.11 5.30
N VAL A 24 2.65 -2.31 5.24
CA VAL A 24 3.62 -1.29 4.85
C VAL A 24 4.22 -1.68 3.50
N PHE A 25 3.98 -0.83 2.51
CA PHE A 25 4.58 -0.95 1.18
C PHE A 25 5.87 -0.15 1.11
N PHE A 26 6.96 -0.79 0.71
CA PHE A 26 8.22 -0.13 0.44
C PHE A 26 8.30 0.24 -1.04
N VAL A 27 8.40 1.53 -1.28
CA VAL A 27 8.38 2.14 -2.62
C VAL A 27 9.54 3.09 -2.79
N ASN A 28 9.83 3.51 -4.02
CA ASN A 28 10.83 4.54 -4.26
C ASN A 28 10.34 5.93 -3.82
N GLU A 29 9.12 6.32 -4.17
CA GLU A 29 8.58 7.66 -3.89
C GLU A 29 7.18 7.58 -3.25
N PRO A 30 7.07 7.47 -1.91
CA PRO A 30 5.78 7.29 -1.23
C PRO A 30 4.87 8.52 -1.32
N LYS A 31 5.45 9.72 -1.40
CA LYS A 31 4.70 11.00 -1.48
C LYS A 31 3.94 11.15 -2.81
N GLU A 32 4.38 10.45 -3.84
CA GLU A 32 3.80 10.52 -5.19
C GLU A 32 2.65 9.51 -5.38
N ILE A 33 2.30 8.75 -4.33
CA ILE A 33 1.19 7.80 -4.38
C ILE A 33 -0.13 8.54 -4.24
N LYS A 34 -0.90 8.54 -5.34
CA LYS A 34 -2.24 9.14 -5.35
C LYS A 34 -3.20 8.37 -4.41
N PRO A 35 -4.14 9.07 -3.75
CA PRO A 35 -5.15 8.43 -2.90
C PRO A 35 -5.99 7.36 -3.62
N SER A 36 -6.25 7.54 -4.93
CA SER A 36 -6.94 6.54 -5.75
C SER A 36 -6.15 5.23 -5.88
N TYR A 37 -4.83 5.31 -6.05
CA TYR A 37 -3.98 4.12 -6.13
C TYR A 37 -3.83 3.42 -4.78
N LYS A 38 -3.79 4.20 -3.68
CA LYS A 38 -3.89 3.65 -2.32
C LYS A 38 -5.17 2.84 -2.14
N ARG A 39 -6.34 3.39 -2.50
CA ARG A 39 -7.64 2.69 -2.43
C ARG A 39 -7.67 1.43 -3.29
N PHE A 40 -7.08 1.48 -4.49
CA PHE A 40 -6.95 0.30 -5.34
C PHE A 40 -6.15 -0.83 -4.68
N LEU A 41 -4.99 -0.52 -4.09
CA LEU A 41 -4.18 -1.50 -3.36
C LEU A 41 -4.91 -2.05 -2.13
N GLU A 42 -5.63 -1.18 -1.41
CA GLU A 42 -6.48 -1.58 -0.28
C GLU A 42 -7.53 -2.60 -0.68
N ASN A 43 -8.33 -2.29 -1.70
CA ASN A 43 -9.36 -3.18 -2.20
C ASN A 43 -8.77 -4.49 -2.74
N ARG A 44 -7.57 -4.45 -3.32
CA ARG A 44 -6.89 -5.66 -3.79
C ARG A 44 -6.45 -6.55 -2.63
N LEU A 45 -5.86 -5.99 -1.56
CA LEU A 45 -5.51 -6.73 -0.36
C LEU A 45 -6.74 -7.32 0.33
N ARG A 46 -7.83 -6.53 0.44
CA ARG A 46 -9.11 -7.01 0.99
C ARG A 46 -9.62 -8.24 0.27
N LYS A 47 -9.61 -8.23 -1.07
CA LYS A 47 -10.05 -9.37 -1.90
C LYS A 47 -9.11 -10.58 -1.83
N LEU A 48 -7.80 -10.36 -1.69
CA LEU A 48 -6.82 -11.45 -1.65
C LEU A 48 -6.83 -12.20 -0.30
N PHE A 49 -7.09 -11.49 0.79
CA PHE A 49 -7.05 -12.02 2.15
C PHE A 49 -8.44 -12.13 2.81
N ASN A 50 -9.53 -11.96 2.04
CA ASN A 50 -10.92 -11.97 2.51
C ASN A 50 -11.17 -11.02 3.71
N LEU A 51 -10.59 -9.82 3.68
CA LEU A 51 -10.69 -8.79 4.73
C LEU A 51 -11.82 -7.78 4.44
N GLU A 52 -13.02 -8.27 4.11
CA GLU A 52 -14.11 -7.39 3.67
C GLU A 52 -14.67 -6.49 4.78
N MET A 53 -14.82 -7.02 5.99
CA MET A 53 -15.43 -6.30 7.12
C MET A 53 -14.42 -5.75 8.13
N VAL A 54 -13.13 -6.02 7.96
CA VAL A 54 -12.08 -5.63 8.92
C VAL A 54 -11.47 -4.29 8.50
N PRO A 55 -11.27 -3.32 9.40
CA PRO A 55 -10.51 -2.12 9.07
C PRO A 55 -9.08 -2.49 8.65
N LEU A 56 -8.61 -1.96 7.52
CA LEU A 56 -7.28 -2.24 6.96
C LEU A 56 -6.45 -0.96 7.00
N LYS A 57 -5.25 -1.02 7.58
CA LYS A 57 -4.32 0.12 7.57
C LYS A 57 -3.23 -0.08 6.53
N ILE A 58 -3.04 0.92 5.67
CA ILE A 58 -2.01 0.90 4.62
C ILE A 58 -1.13 2.14 4.73
N TYR A 59 0.17 1.88 4.78
CA TYR A 59 1.23 2.87 4.79
C TYR A 59 2.21 2.65 3.64
N PHE A 60 2.84 3.74 3.21
CA PHE A 60 3.89 3.72 2.21
C PHE A 60 5.15 4.33 2.81
N ARG A 61 6.27 3.63 2.68
CA ARG A 61 7.58 4.10 3.11
C ARG A 61 8.55 4.08 1.95
N ALA A 62 9.46 5.06 1.95
CA ALA A 62 10.62 5.01 1.08
C ALA A 62 11.49 3.83 1.54
N ARG A 63 12.04 3.07 0.60
CA ARG A 63 13.10 2.14 0.91
C ARG A 63 14.33 2.94 1.36
N SER A 64 14.83 2.68 2.57
CA SER A 64 16.12 3.19 3.03
C SER A 64 17.27 2.47 2.34
#